data_AF-A0A7R9TM92-F1
#
_entry.id   AF-A0A7R9TM92-F1
#
_cell.length_a   1.000
_cell.length_b   1.000
_cell.length_c   1.000
_cell.angle_alpha   90.00
_cell.angle_beta   90.00
_cell.angle_gamma   90.00
#
_symmetry.space_group_name_H-M   'P 1'
#
loop_
_entity.id
_entity.type
_entity.pdbx_description
1 polymer ?
#
loop_
_entity_poly.entity_id
_entity_poly.type
_entity_poly.pdbx_seq_one_letter_code
_entity_poly.pdbx_strand_id
1 'polypeptide(L)'
;MAAPGEASEGFPAAAAALREAGDAFVAVAADELELERGTTGGDEAVEAAAGLRAAFGGVDAIAALCEGAEGGVDEVEACAQAAERCAAAAWLVARSGAGWSSPAWREAFVLGSCCGALARAALARRARERGEECAGAEGWGARARAALRALDTASVMGAPAELFLPLASAVAPLVAAASVTSDADGPDRVCDASDRPTEQPETIPSELMDADAPALSLPPVAAIEPEAAGGGGPRVYPASALRPFWESDSPVVMRGLAAHWPAVRKWADLRWWTREHGARTVPLELGEHGGGEWREELSTLGDFVAAYLAPSARATAGEAPARVGYMAQHHLLEQLPSLMDDIEVPDACAVGDLSKINAWLGTKGTVSPCHFDSYDNVFVQVCGFKHMRLYPSSQSKYLYRCKGGWKGQRAWPSPEEQAKAAAQGGAARKGTISAVDVEAPDLEMFPLFAQAKGVDVLLAPGDALYLPARCWHHVRACTASISLSFHM
;
A
#
# COMPACT_ATOMS: atom_id res chain seq x y z
N MET A 1 9.55 -10.17 52.47
CA MET A 1 8.19 -10.59 52.10
C MET A 1 7.52 -9.39 51.43
N ALA A 2 7.55 -9.37 50.10
CA ALA A 2 6.75 -8.45 49.31
C ALA A 2 5.33 -9.04 49.19
N ALA A 3 4.32 -8.18 49.15
CA ALA A 3 2.91 -8.57 49.02
C ALA A 3 2.69 -9.39 47.74
N PRO A 4 1.73 -10.34 47.73
CA PRO A 4 1.34 -11.03 46.51
C PRO A 4 0.68 -9.99 45.58
N GLY A 5 1.26 -9.84 44.38
CA GLY A 5 0.71 -8.99 43.34
C GLY A 5 -0.72 -9.43 42.99
N GLU A 6 -1.55 -8.44 42.73
CA GLU A 6 -2.91 -8.59 42.23
C GLU A 6 -2.92 -9.58 41.07
N ALA A 7 -3.76 -10.61 41.17
CA ALA A 7 -4.05 -11.50 40.06
C ALA A 7 -4.58 -10.65 38.91
N SER A 8 -3.96 -10.75 37.74
CA SER A 8 -4.57 -10.26 36.50
C SER A 8 -6.01 -10.78 36.44
N GLU A 9 -7.00 -9.90 36.30
CA GLU A 9 -8.37 -10.34 36.06
C GLU A 9 -8.35 -11.31 34.87
N GLY A 10 -8.74 -12.57 35.10
CA GLY A 10 -8.54 -13.64 34.13
C GLY A 10 -9.29 -13.43 32.81
N PHE A 11 -8.98 -14.27 31.82
CA PHE A 11 -9.59 -14.25 30.48
C PHE A 11 -11.13 -14.07 30.45
N PRO A 12 -11.94 -14.69 31.35
CA PRO A 12 -13.39 -14.49 31.37
C PRO A 12 -13.83 -13.03 31.61
N ALA A 13 -13.08 -12.28 32.44
CA ALA A 13 -13.38 -10.86 32.69
C ALA A 13 -13.10 -10.02 31.43
N ALA A 14 -11.98 -10.27 30.75
CA ALA A 14 -11.65 -9.63 29.48
C ALA A 14 -12.68 -9.96 28.39
N ALA A 15 -13.12 -11.22 28.31
CA ALA A 15 -14.16 -11.66 27.37
C ALA A 15 -15.52 -10.96 27.62
N ALA A 16 -15.88 -10.76 28.88
CA ALA A 16 -17.09 -10.02 29.25
C ALA A 16 -16.99 -8.53 28.89
N ALA A 17 -15.86 -7.90 29.21
CA ALA A 17 -15.60 -6.50 28.87
C ALA A 17 -15.64 -6.25 27.36
N LEU A 18 -15.06 -7.17 26.56
CA LEU A 18 -15.08 -7.09 25.11
C LEU A 18 -16.50 -7.15 24.53
N ARG A 19 -17.33 -8.04 25.08
CA ARG A 19 -18.75 -8.12 24.67
C ARG A 19 -19.50 -6.83 24.98
N GLU A 20 -19.36 -6.32 26.20
CA GLU A 20 -20.05 -5.10 26.63
C GLU A 20 -19.63 -3.89 25.79
N ALA A 21 -18.32 -3.69 25.62
CA ALA A 21 -17.79 -2.62 24.77
C ALA A 21 -18.21 -2.79 23.31
N GLY A 22 -18.26 -4.02 22.82
CA GLY A 22 -18.69 -4.31 21.45
C GLY A 22 -20.16 -4.02 21.20
N ASP A 23 -21.03 -4.40 22.13
CA ASP A 23 -22.47 -4.13 22.04
C ASP A 23 -22.75 -2.62 22.14
N ALA A 24 -22.05 -1.91 23.04
CA ALA A 24 -22.12 -0.45 23.13
C ALA A 24 -21.67 0.23 21.83
N PHE A 25 -20.56 -0.22 21.24
CA PHE A 25 -20.07 0.32 19.98
C PHE A 25 -21.02 0.09 18.80
N VAL A 26 -21.62 -1.11 18.70
CA VAL A 26 -22.59 -1.41 17.64
C VAL A 26 -23.83 -0.53 17.76
N ALA A 27 -24.27 -0.21 18.98
CA ALA A 27 -25.38 0.74 19.19
C ALA A 27 -25.02 2.14 18.67
N VAL A 28 -23.84 2.66 19.02
CA VAL A 28 -23.37 3.98 18.51
C VAL A 28 -23.26 3.99 16.98
N ALA A 29 -22.76 2.90 16.38
CA ALA A 29 -22.68 2.78 14.93
C ALA A 29 -24.05 2.74 14.25
N ALA A 30 -25.05 2.09 14.87
CA ALA A 30 -26.42 2.06 14.36
C ALA A 30 -27.05 3.45 14.40
N ASP A 31 -26.91 4.18 15.51
CA ASP A 31 -27.41 5.55 15.66
C ASP A 31 -26.80 6.48 14.60
N GLU A 32 -25.49 6.40 14.36
CA GLU A 32 -24.80 7.19 13.34
C GLU A 32 -25.27 6.89 11.91
N LEU A 33 -25.61 5.63 11.61
CA LEU A 33 -26.19 5.23 10.32
C LEU A 33 -27.63 5.73 10.16
N GLU A 34 -28.46 5.61 11.21
CA GLU A 34 -29.86 6.06 11.19
C GLU A 34 -30.00 7.57 11.08
N LEU A 35 -29.11 8.32 11.71
CA LEU A 35 -29.15 9.77 11.72
C LEU A 35 -28.70 10.39 10.38
N GLU A 36 -28.26 9.58 9.41
CA GLU A 36 -27.57 9.99 8.16
C GLU A 36 -26.49 11.05 8.41
N ARG A 37 -26.01 11.12 9.65
CA ARG A 37 -25.38 12.34 10.15
C ARG A 37 -24.11 12.62 9.40
N GLY A 38 -23.45 11.58 8.90
CA GLY A 38 -22.22 11.74 8.13
C GLY A 38 -21.28 12.72 8.85
N THR A 39 -21.32 12.73 10.17
CA THR A 39 -20.54 13.68 10.96
C THR A 39 -19.25 12.99 11.35
N THR A 40 -18.20 13.80 11.38
CA THR A 40 -16.89 13.46 11.96
C THR A 40 -17.12 12.75 13.29
N GLY A 41 -16.88 11.43 13.36
CA GLY A 41 -17.25 10.58 14.50
C GLY A 41 -17.17 11.33 15.82
N GLY A 42 -18.34 11.63 16.39
CA GLY A 42 -18.46 12.54 17.53
C GLY A 42 -17.77 11.99 18.78
N ASP A 43 -17.85 12.75 19.88
CA ASP A 43 -17.27 12.35 21.17
C ASP A 43 -17.71 10.93 21.57
N GLU A 44 -18.95 10.54 21.26
CA GLU A 44 -19.50 9.19 21.52
C GLU A 44 -18.82 8.07 20.70
N ALA A 45 -18.49 8.32 19.42
CA ALA A 45 -17.78 7.34 18.59
C ALA A 45 -16.32 7.18 19.04
N VAL A 46 -15.69 8.27 19.45
CA VAL A 46 -14.34 8.27 20.01
C VAL A 46 -14.34 7.53 21.35
N GLU A 47 -15.31 7.79 22.21
CA GLU A 47 -15.47 7.12 23.50
C GLU A 47 -15.77 5.63 23.34
N ALA A 48 -16.66 5.24 22.42
CA ALA A 48 -16.95 3.84 22.13
C ALA A 48 -15.72 3.11 21.53
N ALA A 49 -14.95 3.76 20.65
CA ALA A 49 -13.70 3.20 20.14
C ALA A 49 -12.63 3.09 21.24
N ALA A 50 -12.55 4.05 22.16
CA ALA A 50 -11.67 3.99 23.32
C ALA A 50 -12.08 2.86 24.28
N GLY A 51 -13.38 2.65 24.48
CA GLY A 51 -13.94 1.52 25.22
C GLY A 51 -13.59 0.18 24.58
N LEU A 52 -13.73 0.06 23.26
CA LEU A 52 -13.27 -1.12 22.51
C LEU A 52 -11.76 -1.35 22.71
N ARG A 53 -10.93 -0.32 22.53
CA ARG A 53 -9.48 -0.43 22.72
C ARG A 53 -9.12 -0.87 24.14
N ALA A 54 -9.80 -0.31 25.15
CA ALA A 54 -9.61 -0.67 26.55
C ALA A 54 -10.08 -2.11 26.83
N ALA A 55 -11.17 -2.55 26.22
CA ALA A 55 -11.69 -3.91 26.36
C ALA A 55 -10.85 -4.96 25.63
N PHE A 56 -10.21 -4.57 24.51
CA PHE A 56 -9.12 -5.33 23.91
C PHE A 56 -7.82 -5.27 24.74
N GLY A 57 -7.81 -4.56 25.87
CA GLY A 57 -6.89 -4.74 27.00
C GLY A 57 -5.43 -4.37 26.76
N GLY A 58 -5.10 -3.82 25.59
CA GLY A 58 -3.73 -3.91 25.10
C GLY A 58 -3.36 -5.36 24.71
N VAL A 59 -2.28 -5.45 23.98
CA VAL A 59 -1.57 -6.64 23.47
C VAL A 59 -1.81 -7.95 24.22
N ASP A 60 -1.79 -7.92 25.54
CA ASP A 60 -1.76 -9.09 26.41
C ASP A 60 -3.09 -9.88 26.41
N ALA A 61 -4.25 -9.20 26.29
CA ALA A 61 -5.53 -9.89 26.19
C ALA A 61 -5.72 -10.57 24.82
N ILE A 62 -5.23 -9.93 23.76
CA ILE A 62 -5.21 -10.47 22.39
C ILE A 62 -4.19 -11.62 22.27
N ALA A 63 -3.04 -11.51 22.94
CA ALA A 63 -2.06 -12.58 23.04
C ALA A 63 -2.61 -13.76 23.86
N ALA A 64 -3.32 -13.51 24.96
CA ALA A 64 -3.98 -14.54 25.76
C ALA A 64 -5.03 -15.33 24.96
N LEU A 65 -5.80 -14.67 24.07
CA LEU A 65 -6.67 -15.36 23.10
C LEU A 65 -5.87 -16.36 22.23
N CYS A 66 -4.64 -16.01 21.85
CA CYS A 66 -3.82 -16.76 20.88
C CYS A 66 -2.92 -17.84 21.49
N GLU A 67 -2.37 -17.62 22.68
CA GLU A 67 -1.44 -18.55 23.33
C GLU A 67 -2.16 -19.75 23.97
N GLY A 68 -3.49 -19.70 24.04
CA GLY A 68 -4.31 -20.77 24.59
C GLY A 68 -4.99 -20.33 25.87
N ALA A 69 -5.81 -19.27 25.76
CA ALA A 69 -6.62 -18.74 26.85
C ALA A 69 -7.12 -19.85 27.79
N GLU A 70 -6.96 -19.63 29.09
CA GLU A 70 -7.53 -20.49 30.14
C GLU A 70 -9.08 -20.55 30.10
N GLY A 71 -9.73 -19.83 29.17
CA GLY A 71 -11.18 -19.78 28.95
C GLY A 71 -11.76 -20.88 28.06
N GLY A 72 -13.05 -21.12 28.24
CA GLY A 72 -13.85 -22.12 27.53
C GLY A 72 -14.05 -21.81 26.04
N VAL A 73 -14.38 -22.83 25.24
CA VAL A 73 -14.68 -22.68 23.79
C VAL A 73 -15.78 -21.65 23.55
N ASP A 74 -16.84 -21.68 24.36
CA ASP A 74 -17.99 -20.77 24.23
C ASP A 74 -17.62 -19.30 24.49
N GLU A 75 -16.66 -19.05 25.39
CA GLU A 75 -16.21 -17.69 25.72
C GLU A 75 -15.41 -17.09 24.55
N VAL A 76 -14.52 -17.88 23.95
CA VAL A 76 -13.74 -17.46 22.77
C VAL A 76 -14.65 -17.25 21.55
N GLU A 77 -15.66 -18.11 21.38
CA GLU A 77 -16.67 -17.98 20.32
C GLU A 77 -17.47 -16.69 20.47
N ALA A 78 -17.93 -16.38 21.68
CA ALA A 78 -18.66 -15.13 21.95
C ALA A 78 -17.80 -13.89 21.69
N CYS A 79 -16.50 -13.94 22.01
CA CYS A 79 -15.55 -12.87 21.70
C CYS A 79 -15.37 -12.68 20.19
N ALA A 80 -15.21 -13.77 19.44
CA ALA A 80 -15.07 -13.73 17.98
C ALA A 80 -16.30 -13.05 17.35
N GLN A 81 -17.51 -13.46 17.76
CA GLN A 81 -18.76 -12.88 17.25
C GLN A 81 -18.89 -11.40 17.60
N ALA A 82 -18.53 -10.99 18.82
CA ALA A 82 -18.57 -9.58 19.20
C ALA A 82 -17.61 -8.74 18.34
N ALA A 83 -16.35 -9.20 18.18
CA ALA A 83 -15.35 -8.51 17.38
C ALA A 83 -15.76 -8.39 15.89
N GLU A 84 -16.33 -9.45 15.32
CA GLU A 84 -16.85 -9.47 13.95
C GLU A 84 -18.01 -8.49 13.76
N ARG A 85 -18.95 -8.40 14.72
CA ARG A 85 -20.03 -7.40 14.69
C ARG A 85 -19.49 -5.97 14.74
N CYS A 86 -18.50 -5.70 15.60
CA CYS A 86 -17.86 -4.39 15.68
C CYS A 86 -17.18 -4.01 14.37
N ALA A 87 -16.42 -4.94 13.77
CA ALA A 87 -15.79 -4.72 12.47
C ALA A 87 -16.83 -4.41 11.39
N ALA A 88 -17.90 -5.19 11.30
CA ALA A 88 -18.97 -4.97 10.33
C ALA A 88 -19.62 -3.58 10.52
N ALA A 89 -19.97 -3.22 11.75
CA ALA A 89 -20.57 -1.93 12.07
C ALA A 89 -19.63 -0.75 11.75
N ALA A 90 -18.36 -0.85 12.15
CA ALA A 90 -17.34 0.15 11.87
C ALA A 90 -17.14 0.36 10.35
N TRP A 91 -17.14 -0.72 9.57
CA TRP A 91 -17.03 -0.64 8.11
C TRP A 91 -18.22 0.06 7.46
N LEU A 92 -19.45 -0.24 7.92
CA LEU A 92 -20.67 0.39 7.43
C LEU A 92 -20.65 1.90 7.62
N VAL A 93 -20.12 2.37 8.76
CA VAL A 93 -19.95 3.81 9.04
C VAL A 93 -18.76 4.37 8.26
N ALA A 94 -17.62 3.69 8.21
CA ALA A 94 -16.43 4.15 7.50
C ALA A 94 -16.73 4.43 6.01
N ARG A 95 -17.52 3.56 5.37
CA ARG A 95 -17.91 3.70 3.96
C ARG A 95 -19.00 4.74 3.70
N SER A 96 -19.65 5.31 4.72
CA SER A 96 -20.71 6.33 4.55
C SER A 96 -20.18 7.73 4.18
N GLY A 97 -18.95 7.82 3.68
CA GLY A 97 -18.29 9.05 3.22
C GLY A 97 -17.67 9.89 4.35
N ALA A 98 -18.36 10.03 5.48
CA ALA A 98 -17.88 10.78 6.64
C ALA A 98 -17.06 9.96 7.63
N GLY A 99 -17.44 8.69 7.83
CA GLY A 99 -16.78 7.82 8.78
C GLY A 99 -15.30 7.58 8.44
N TRP A 100 -14.94 7.57 7.15
CA TRP A 100 -13.55 7.41 6.71
C TRP A 100 -12.62 8.48 7.27
N SER A 101 -13.10 9.70 7.54
CA SER A 101 -12.26 10.78 8.07
C SER A 101 -11.95 10.62 9.56
N SER A 102 -12.74 9.83 10.28
CA SER A 102 -12.55 9.57 11.71
C SER A 102 -11.57 8.42 11.95
N PRO A 103 -10.46 8.65 12.67
CA PRO A 103 -9.56 7.57 13.08
C PRO A 103 -10.26 6.50 13.93
N ALA A 104 -11.27 6.88 14.73
CA ALA A 104 -11.97 5.96 15.64
C ALA A 104 -12.68 4.81 14.90
N TRP A 105 -13.36 5.11 13.79
CA TRP A 105 -14.02 4.08 12.97
C TRP A 105 -13.02 3.14 12.30
N ARG A 106 -11.88 3.68 11.84
CA ARG A 106 -10.80 2.86 11.25
C ARG A 106 -10.15 1.97 12.31
N GLU A 107 -9.86 2.51 13.49
CA GLU A 107 -9.28 1.76 14.61
C GLU A 107 -10.20 0.63 15.08
N ALA A 108 -11.50 0.91 15.25
CA ALA A 108 -12.47 -0.11 15.63
C ALA A 108 -12.64 -1.21 14.58
N PHE A 109 -12.65 -0.86 13.29
CA PHE A 109 -12.66 -1.83 12.20
C PHE A 109 -11.44 -2.76 12.25
N VAL A 110 -10.25 -2.18 12.43
CA VAL A 110 -8.99 -2.92 12.50
C VAL A 110 -8.96 -3.85 13.72
N LEU A 111 -9.33 -3.33 14.90
CA LEU A 111 -9.38 -4.08 16.14
C LEU A 111 -10.35 -5.26 16.03
N GLY A 112 -11.60 -4.99 15.60
CA GLY A 112 -12.61 -6.03 15.44
C GLY A 112 -12.18 -7.11 14.43
N SER A 113 -11.61 -6.70 13.29
CA SER A 113 -11.18 -7.63 12.24
C SER A 113 -10.04 -8.53 12.71
N CYS A 114 -9.00 -7.96 13.33
CA CYS A 114 -7.86 -8.74 13.80
C CYS A 114 -8.25 -9.66 14.95
N CYS A 115 -8.99 -9.16 15.94
CA CYS A 115 -9.35 -9.95 17.11
C CYS A 115 -10.34 -11.06 16.76
N GLY A 116 -11.31 -10.80 15.87
CA GLY A 116 -12.20 -11.82 15.35
C GLY A 116 -11.42 -12.92 14.65
N ALA A 117 -10.52 -12.56 13.72
CA ALA A 117 -9.72 -13.54 12.98
C ALA A 117 -8.78 -14.36 13.91
N LEU A 118 -8.17 -13.72 14.89
CA LEU A 118 -7.32 -14.38 15.89
C LEU A 118 -8.13 -15.35 16.77
N ALA A 119 -9.30 -14.94 17.27
CA ALA A 119 -10.17 -15.80 18.07
C ALA A 119 -10.66 -17.02 17.28
N ARG A 120 -11.05 -16.82 16.00
CA ARG A 120 -11.43 -17.92 15.10
C ARG A 120 -10.27 -18.88 14.86
N ALA A 121 -9.07 -18.36 14.64
CA ALA A 121 -7.88 -19.19 14.48
C ALA A 121 -7.60 -20.00 15.76
N ALA A 122 -7.65 -19.37 16.94
CA ALA A 122 -7.44 -20.04 18.22
C ALA A 122 -8.43 -21.20 18.45
N LEU A 123 -9.71 -21.00 18.13
CA LEU A 123 -10.74 -22.05 18.18
C LEU A 123 -10.40 -23.24 17.27
N ALA A 124 -9.97 -22.96 16.04
CA ALA A 124 -9.61 -24.01 15.09
C ALA A 124 -8.36 -24.79 15.53
N ARG A 125 -7.38 -24.12 16.16
CA ARG A 125 -6.21 -24.80 16.74
C ARG A 125 -6.64 -25.81 17.81
N ARG A 126 -7.53 -25.40 18.73
CA ARG A 126 -8.02 -26.23 19.82
C ARG A 126 -8.81 -27.43 19.32
N ALA A 127 -9.69 -27.24 18.34
CA ALA A 127 -10.44 -28.33 17.72
C ALA A 127 -9.47 -29.36 17.12
N ARG A 128 -8.44 -28.90 16.39
CA ARG A 128 -7.40 -29.76 15.81
C ARG A 128 -6.61 -30.52 16.89
N GLU A 129 -6.18 -29.84 17.95
CA GLU A 129 -5.46 -30.46 19.09
C GLU A 129 -6.30 -31.55 19.78
N ARG A 130 -7.64 -31.43 19.77
CA ARG A 130 -8.58 -32.43 20.30
C ARG A 130 -8.99 -33.52 19.29
N GLY A 131 -8.53 -33.43 18.04
CA GLY A 131 -8.97 -34.33 16.96
C GLY A 131 -10.43 -34.13 16.55
N GLU A 132 -10.99 -32.95 16.82
CA GLU A 132 -12.34 -32.55 16.44
C GLU A 132 -12.32 -31.84 15.08
N GLU A 133 -13.37 -32.02 14.28
CA GLU A 133 -13.60 -31.16 13.12
C GLU A 133 -13.87 -29.72 13.59
N CYS A 134 -13.22 -28.74 12.96
CA CYS A 134 -13.51 -27.34 13.24
C CYS A 134 -14.96 -27.03 12.84
N ALA A 135 -15.71 -26.36 13.72
CA ALA A 135 -17.03 -25.86 13.36
C ALA A 135 -16.91 -24.81 12.23
N GLY A 136 -17.56 -25.08 11.09
CA GLY A 136 -17.55 -24.23 9.89
C GLY A 136 -16.75 -24.82 8.73
N ALA A 137 -17.10 -24.44 7.50
CA ALA A 137 -16.60 -25.06 6.26
C ALA A 137 -15.10 -24.82 5.95
N GLU A 138 -14.43 -23.93 6.67
CA GLU A 138 -13.02 -23.59 6.41
C GLU A 138 -12.07 -24.41 7.30
N GLY A 139 -10.84 -24.69 6.87
CA GLY A 139 -9.80 -25.36 7.65
C GLY A 139 -8.91 -24.42 8.48
N TRP A 140 -7.96 -24.96 9.25
CA TRP A 140 -6.97 -24.19 10.02
C TRP A 140 -6.19 -23.20 9.15
N GLY A 141 -5.67 -23.67 8.00
CA GLY A 141 -4.86 -22.83 7.11
C GLY A 141 -5.61 -21.62 6.55
N ALA A 142 -6.92 -21.75 6.29
CA ALA A 142 -7.76 -20.64 5.84
C ALA A 142 -7.90 -19.55 6.92
N ARG A 143 -8.07 -19.96 8.18
CA ARG A 143 -8.18 -19.02 9.31
C ARG A 143 -6.87 -18.32 9.63
N ALA A 144 -5.73 -19.00 9.53
CA ALA A 144 -4.42 -18.36 9.64
C ALA A 144 -4.21 -17.29 8.54
N ARG A 145 -4.64 -17.57 7.30
CA ARG A 145 -4.63 -16.58 6.21
C ARG A 145 -5.60 -15.41 6.47
N ALA A 146 -6.77 -15.67 7.05
CA ALA A 146 -7.70 -14.61 7.44
C ALA A 146 -7.09 -13.68 8.50
N ALA A 147 -6.39 -14.23 9.49
CA ALA A 147 -5.68 -13.45 10.51
C ALA A 147 -4.55 -12.61 9.90
N LEU A 148 -3.77 -13.18 8.98
CA LEU A 148 -2.75 -12.43 8.23
C LEU A 148 -3.35 -11.31 7.39
N ARG A 149 -4.46 -11.57 6.68
CA ARG A 149 -5.20 -10.56 5.89
C ARG A 149 -5.71 -9.43 6.77
N ALA A 150 -6.25 -9.73 7.95
CA ALA A 150 -6.71 -8.73 8.89
C ALA A 150 -5.56 -7.83 9.37
N LEU A 151 -4.40 -8.43 9.70
CA LEU A 151 -3.19 -7.68 10.08
C LEU A 151 -2.68 -6.79 8.95
N ASP A 152 -2.59 -7.32 7.72
CA ASP A 152 -2.16 -6.54 6.56
C ASP A 152 -3.13 -5.38 6.29
N THR A 153 -4.42 -5.61 6.43
CA THR A 153 -5.46 -4.58 6.29
C THR A 153 -5.30 -3.50 7.37
N ALA A 154 -4.92 -3.88 8.59
CA ALA A 154 -4.58 -2.94 9.66
C ALA A 154 -3.45 -1.98 9.26
N SER A 155 -2.36 -2.53 8.70
CA SER A 155 -1.26 -1.73 8.19
C SER A 155 -1.71 -0.76 7.09
N VAL A 156 -2.46 -1.25 6.11
CA VAL A 156 -2.97 -0.44 4.99
C VAL A 156 -3.90 0.68 5.46
N MET A 157 -4.70 0.44 6.50
CA MET A 157 -5.61 1.43 7.08
C MET A 157 -4.91 2.43 8.02
N GLY A 158 -3.60 2.32 8.18
CA GLY A 158 -2.81 3.22 9.03
C GLY A 158 -3.00 2.96 10.52
N ALA A 159 -3.13 1.69 10.91
CA ALA A 159 -3.15 1.33 12.32
C ALA A 159 -1.88 1.85 13.03
N PRO A 160 -2.02 2.45 14.22
CA PRO A 160 -0.88 2.99 14.95
C PRO A 160 0.07 1.86 15.40
N ALA A 161 1.37 2.16 15.52
CA ALA A 161 2.40 1.16 15.81
C ALA A 161 2.16 0.43 17.14
N GLU A 162 1.61 1.14 18.13
CA GLU A 162 1.24 0.60 19.45
C GLU A 162 0.15 -0.46 19.37
N LEU A 163 -0.62 -0.49 18.27
CA LEU A 163 -1.61 -1.52 18.00
C LEU A 163 -1.06 -2.60 17.06
N PHE A 164 -0.29 -2.21 16.05
CA PHE A 164 0.16 -3.12 15.00
C PHE A 164 1.14 -4.19 15.50
N LEU A 165 2.20 -3.80 16.24
CA LEU A 165 3.21 -4.74 16.75
C LEU A 165 2.62 -5.88 17.59
N PRO A 166 1.72 -5.58 18.55
CA PRO A 166 0.92 -6.56 19.28
C PRO A 166 0.20 -7.59 18.41
N LEU A 167 -0.57 -7.10 17.43
CA LEU A 167 -1.34 -7.93 16.52
C LEU A 167 -0.42 -8.79 15.67
N ALA A 168 0.70 -8.23 15.20
CA ALA A 168 1.69 -8.98 14.43
C ALA A 168 2.31 -10.12 15.26
N SER A 169 2.65 -9.87 16.53
CA SER A 169 3.16 -10.88 17.44
C SER A 169 2.16 -12.02 17.67
N ALA A 170 0.86 -11.70 17.74
CA ALA A 170 -0.20 -12.69 17.92
C ALA A 170 -0.48 -13.52 16.64
N VAL A 171 -0.37 -12.91 15.46
CA VAL A 171 -0.59 -13.58 14.17
C VAL A 171 0.60 -14.48 13.77
N ALA A 172 1.82 -14.07 14.07
CA ALA A 172 3.05 -14.76 13.68
C ALA A 172 3.07 -16.28 13.96
N PRO A 173 2.76 -16.78 15.18
CA PRO A 173 2.76 -18.21 15.46
C PRO A 173 1.66 -18.98 14.69
N LEU A 174 0.52 -18.34 14.40
CA LEU A 174 -0.56 -18.96 13.63
C LEU A 174 -0.12 -19.23 12.19
N VAL A 175 0.53 -18.23 11.57
CA VAL A 175 1.04 -18.33 10.19
C VAL A 175 2.17 -19.36 10.12
N ALA A 176 3.08 -19.36 11.09
CA ALA A 176 4.17 -20.34 11.17
C ALA A 176 3.61 -21.77 11.25
N ALA A 177 2.66 -22.04 12.14
CA ALA A 177 2.05 -23.36 12.25
C ALA A 177 1.24 -23.77 11.01
N ALA A 178 0.59 -22.82 10.30
CA ALA A 178 -0.10 -23.12 9.04
C ALA A 178 0.88 -23.52 7.92
N SER A 179 2.04 -22.85 7.82
CA SER A 179 3.05 -23.15 6.80
C SER A 179 3.62 -24.57 6.90
N VAL A 180 3.82 -25.07 8.13
CA VAL A 180 4.29 -26.44 8.42
C VAL A 180 3.27 -27.51 8.03
N THR A 181 1.99 -27.15 7.94
CA THR A 181 0.88 -28.13 7.79
C THR A 181 0.31 -28.20 6.37
N SER A 182 0.90 -27.46 5.44
CA SER A 182 0.47 -27.35 4.04
C SER A 182 0.68 -28.62 3.19
N ASP A 183 1.22 -29.70 3.76
CA ASP A 183 1.39 -30.99 3.07
C ASP A 183 0.19 -31.95 3.18
N ALA A 184 -0.83 -31.67 4.02
CA ALA A 184 -1.85 -32.68 4.37
C ALA A 184 -3.33 -32.32 4.09
N ASP A 185 -3.71 -31.04 4.05
CA ASP A 185 -5.09 -30.63 3.74
C ASP A 185 -5.09 -29.67 2.55
N GLY A 186 -5.56 -30.19 1.42
CA GLY A 186 -5.36 -29.64 0.09
C GLY A 186 -5.85 -28.19 -0.09
N PRO A 187 -5.28 -27.49 -1.09
CA PRO A 187 -5.84 -26.24 -1.55
C PRO A 187 -7.13 -26.54 -2.31
N ASP A 188 -8.19 -25.76 -2.06
CA ASP A 188 -9.01 -25.35 -3.20
C ASP A 188 -8.04 -24.71 -4.20
N ARG A 189 -7.75 -25.50 -5.23
CA ARG A 189 -6.79 -25.21 -6.29
C ARG A 189 -7.24 -23.93 -7.00
N VAL A 190 -6.47 -22.87 -6.84
CA VAL A 190 -6.03 -22.08 -7.99
C VAL A 190 -4.50 -22.20 -8.10
N CYS A 191 -4.08 -23.45 -8.30
CA CYS A 191 -2.87 -23.81 -9.02
C CYS A 191 -3.01 -25.30 -9.31
N ASP A 192 -3.69 -25.61 -10.41
CA ASP A 192 -3.47 -26.89 -11.05
C ASP A 192 -2.01 -26.91 -11.52
N ALA A 193 -1.14 -27.54 -10.72
CA ALA A 193 0.24 -27.85 -11.08
C ALA A 193 0.33 -28.92 -12.18
N SER A 194 -0.70 -29.08 -13.01
CA SER A 194 -0.67 -29.87 -14.25
C SER A 194 -0.81 -29.07 -15.53
N ASP A 195 -0.91 -27.74 -15.48
CA ASP A 195 -0.47 -26.93 -16.62
C ASP A 195 1.06 -26.82 -16.56
N ARG A 196 1.70 -27.52 -17.50
CA ARG A 196 3.15 -27.48 -17.77
C ARG A 196 3.71 -26.08 -17.49
N PRO A 197 4.91 -25.93 -16.88
CA PRO A 197 5.55 -24.63 -16.78
C PRO A 197 5.54 -24.02 -18.19
N THR A 198 4.77 -22.96 -18.38
CA THR A 198 4.80 -22.24 -19.65
C THR A 198 6.25 -21.85 -19.82
N GLU A 199 6.90 -22.27 -20.91
CA GLU A 199 8.31 -21.98 -21.24
C GLU A 199 8.59 -20.46 -21.37
N GLN A 200 7.62 -19.60 -21.06
CA GLN A 200 7.74 -18.15 -21.07
C GLN A 200 8.15 -17.60 -19.69
N PRO A 201 9.11 -16.66 -19.66
CA PRO A 201 9.63 -16.14 -18.40
C PRO A 201 8.56 -15.35 -17.63
N GLU A 202 8.31 -15.75 -16.37
CA GLU A 202 7.60 -14.96 -15.36
C GLU A 202 8.57 -13.96 -14.71
N THR A 203 9.35 -13.29 -15.55
CA THR A 203 10.41 -12.39 -15.11
C THR A 203 10.17 -11.04 -15.75
N ILE A 204 10.20 -9.98 -14.95
CA ILE A 204 10.12 -8.63 -15.48
C ILE A 204 11.29 -8.39 -16.45
N PRO A 205 11.06 -7.87 -17.67
CA PRO A 205 12.12 -7.66 -18.64
C PRO A 205 13.24 -6.76 -18.11
N SER A 206 14.49 -7.17 -18.33
CA SER A 206 15.69 -6.38 -18.03
C SER A 206 16.13 -5.48 -19.20
N GLU A 207 15.51 -5.65 -20.36
CA GLU A 207 15.78 -4.89 -21.58
C GLU A 207 14.48 -4.24 -22.08
N LEU A 208 14.60 -3.06 -22.66
CA LEU A 208 13.49 -2.34 -23.27
C LEU A 208 13.48 -2.58 -24.78
N MET A 209 12.41 -3.17 -25.28
CA MET A 209 12.23 -3.38 -26.72
C MET A 209 11.91 -2.05 -27.42
N ASP A 210 12.39 -1.85 -28.64
CA ASP A 210 12.16 -0.61 -29.42
C ASP A 210 10.67 -0.26 -29.55
N ALA A 211 9.80 -1.27 -29.72
CA ALA A 211 8.36 -1.07 -29.83
C ALA A 211 7.67 -0.68 -28.51
N ASP A 212 8.36 -0.83 -27.37
CA ASP A 212 7.90 -0.40 -26.05
C ASP A 212 8.61 0.88 -25.58
N ALA A 213 9.58 1.38 -26.36
CA ALA A 213 10.28 2.60 -26.05
C ALA A 213 9.33 3.81 -26.21
N PRO A 214 9.26 4.71 -25.20
CA PRO A 214 8.42 5.90 -25.28
C PRO A 214 8.95 6.86 -26.35
N ALA A 215 8.03 7.54 -27.04
CA ALA A 215 8.41 8.67 -27.89
C ALA A 215 8.80 9.87 -27.01
N LEU A 216 10.11 10.08 -26.82
CA LEU A 216 10.62 11.23 -26.08
C LEU A 216 10.45 12.51 -26.92
N SER A 217 9.63 13.43 -26.43
CA SER A 217 9.29 14.68 -27.14
C SER A 217 9.92 15.92 -26.50
N LEU A 218 10.48 15.78 -25.30
CA LEU A 218 11.21 16.83 -24.58
C LEU A 218 12.70 16.49 -24.49
N PRO A 219 13.57 17.49 -24.27
CA PRO A 219 15.00 17.24 -24.08
C PRO A 219 15.23 16.31 -22.87
N PRO A 220 16.31 15.50 -22.88
CA PRO A 220 16.62 14.62 -21.76
C PRO A 220 16.99 15.43 -20.51
N VAL A 221 16.64 14.91 -19.34
CA VAL A 221 17.14 15.40 -18.05
C VAL A 221 18.66 15.24 -17.95
N ALA A 222 19.30 16.07 -17.12
CA ALA A 222 20.70 15.88 -16.76
C ALA A 222 20.91 14.50 -16.11
N ALA A 223 22.05 13.87 -16.43
CA ALA A 223 22.45 12.60 -15.85
C ALA A 223 23.88 12.69 -15.33
N ILE A 224 24.13 12.00 -14.22
CA ILE A 224 25.45 11.79 -13.68
C ILE A 224 25.77 10.29 -13.72
N GLU A 225 26.98 10.00 -14.19
CA GLU A 225 27.55 8.66 -14.21
C GLU A 225 28.24 8.37 -12.88
N PRO A 226 28.28 7.11 -12.42
CA PRO A 226 28.97 6.76 -11.20
C PRO A 226 30.48 6.91 -11.39
N GLU A 227 31.19 7.31 -10.34
CA GLU A 227 32.63 7.26 -10.35
C GLU A 227 33.09 5.80 -10.24
N ALA A 228 34.02 5.39 -11.11
CA ALA A 228 34.66 4.09 -10.98
C ALA A 228 35.52 4.12 -9.71
N ALA A 229 35.12 3.39 -8.67
CA ALA A 229 36.03 3.11 -7.57
C ALA A 229 37.25 2.37 -8.15
N GLY A 230 38.43 3.00 -8.06
CA GLY A 230 39.67 2.39 -8.53
C GLY A 230 39.80 0.95 -8.01
N GLY A 231 40.04 -0.01 -8.91
CA GLY A 231 40.17 -1.42 -8.54
C GLY A 231 38.89 -2.27 -8.55
N GLY A 232 37.79 -1.80 -9.13
CA GLY A 232 36.55 -2.60 -9.27
C GLY A 232 35.68 -2.61 -8.01
N GLY A 233 35.84 -1.60 -7.15
CA GLY A 233 34.98 -1.39 -5.99
C GLY A 233 33.55 -0.94 -6.35
N PRO A 234 32.69 -0.77 -5.34
CA PRO A 234 31.31 -0.30 -5.55
C PRO A 234 31.28 1.05 -6.26
N ARG A 235 30.30 1.23 -7.15
CA ARG A 235 30.03 2.49 -7.84
C ARG A 235 29.47 3.49 -6.83
N VAL A 236 30.14 4.63 -6.65
CA VAL A 236 29.75 5.64 -5.65
C VAL A 236 29.39 6.94 -6.34
N TYR A 237 28.37 7.61 -5.81
CA TYR A 237 28.02 8.99 -6.17
C TYR A 237 28.48 9.91 -5.06
N PRO A 238 29.56 10.67 -5.24
CA PRO A 238 29.99 11.59 -4.20
C PRO A 238 28.93 12.68 -4.03
N ALA A 239 28.64 13.05 -2.77
CA ALA A 239 27.68 14.11 -2.46
C ALA A 239 27.99 15.42 -3.21
N SER A 240 29.27 15.70 -3.52
CA SER A 240 29.68 16.85 -4.34
C SER A 240 29.15 16.84 -5.77
N ALA A 241 28.87 15.67 -6.36
CA ALA A 241 28.29 15.56 -7.69
C ALA A 241 26.78 15.84 -7.69
N LEU A 242 26.08 15.53 -6.59
CA LEU A 242 24.64 15.78 -6.43
C LEU A 242 24.33 17.20 -5.95
N ARG A 243 25.23 17.78 -5.14
CA ARG A 243 25.05 19.08 -4.50
C ARG A 243 24.57 20.21 -5.43
N PRO A 244 25.11 20.41 -6.65
CA PRO A 244 24.65 21.50 -7.50
C PRO A 244 23.18 21.38 -7.89
N PHE A 245 22.69 20.14 -8.06
CA PHE A 245 21.31 19.85 -8.43
C PHE A 245 20.35 20.08 -7.26
N TRP A 246 20.76 19.69 -6.06
CA TRP A 246 20.03 19.98 -4.83
C TRP A 246 19.93 21.49 -4.59
N GLU A 247 21.05 22.21 -4.62
CA GLU A 247 21.08 23.67 -4.35
C GLU A 247 20.29 24.49 -5.39
N SER A 248 20.02 23.93 -6.57
CA SER A 248 19.26 24.58 -7.64
C SER A 248 17.87 23.98 -7.87
N ASP A 249 17.35 23.14 -6.97
CA ASP A 249 16.06 22.43 -7.11
C ASP A 249 15.89 21.81 -8.51
N SER A 250 16.94 21.15 -9.00
CA SER A 250 17.01 20.64 -10.36
C SER A 250 17.05 19.11 -10.38
N PRO A 251 16.19 18.45 -11.17
CA PRO A 251 16.19 16.99 -11.24
C PRO A 251 17.45 16.46 -11.92
N VAL A 252 17.94 15.30 -11.47
CA VAL A 252 19.11 14.63 -12.05
C VAL A 252 18.98 13.11 -11.93
N VAL A 253 19.37 12.41 -13.00
CA VAL A 253 19.46 10.94 -13.01
C VAL A 253 20.83 10.48 -12.55
N MET A 254 20.85 9.54 -11.62
CA MET A 254 22.01 8.78 -11.16
C MET A 254 22.00 7.40 -11.84
N ARG A 255 22.81 7.22 -12.89
CA ARG A 255 22.82 6.01 -13.72
C ARG A 255 23.38 4.76 -13.05
N GLY A 256 22.52 3.78 -12.74
CA GLY A 256 22.94 2.55 -12.09
C GLY A 256 23.32 2.68 -10.61
N LEU A 257 22.80 3.69 -9.91
CA LEU A 257 22.95 3.86 -8.46
C LEU A 257 22.65 2.58 -7.68
N ALA A 258 21.52 1.95 -7.99
CA ALA A 258 21.03 0.75 -7.32
C ALA A 258 21.36 -0.53 -8.09
N ALA A 259 22.19 -0.48 -9.16
CA ALA A 259 22.45 -1.65 -10.00
C ALA A 259 23.10 -2.84 -9.26
N HIS A 260 23.69 -2.59 -8.10
CA HIS A 260 24.30 -3.60 -7.23
C HIS A 260 23.32 -4.23 -6.23
N TRP A 261 22.12 -3.67 -6.05
CA TRP A 261 21.13 -4.18 -5.11
C TRP A 261 20.68 -5.59 -5.48
N PRO A 262 20.61 -6.52 -4.51
CA PRO A 262 19.96 -7.82 -4.71
C PRO A 262 18.56 -7.69 -5.32
N ALA A 263 17.81 -6.66 -4.92
CA ALA A 263 16.45 -6.38 -5.40
C ALA A 263 16.35 -6.32 -6.93
N VAL A 264 17.31 -5.70 -7.63
CA VAL A 264 17.28 -5.53 -9.10
C VAL A 264 17.23 -6.87 -9.84
N ARG A 265 17.82 -7.92 -9.27
CA ARG A 265 17.80 -9.28 -9.84
C ARG A 265 16.70 -10.15 -9.23
N LYS A 266 16.60 -10.13 -7.90
CA LYS A 266 15.71 -11.00 -7.12
C LYS A 266 14.24 -10.66 -7.35
N TRP A 267 13.88 -9.37 -7.33
CA TRP A 267 12.49 -8.94 -7.42
C TRP A 267 11.94 -8.99 -8.84
N ALA A 268 12.80 -9.17 -9.85
CA ALA A 268 12.38 -9.39 -11.22
C ALA A 268 11.70 -10.77 -11.39
N ASP A 269 12.03 -11.77 -10.56
CA ASP A 269 11.40 -13.09 -10.58
C ASP A 269 10.02 -13.04 -9.91
N LEU A 270 8.95 -13.02 -10.71
CA LEU A 270 7.59 -12.91 -10.18
C LEU A 270 7.18 -14.16 -9.39
N ARG A 271 7.78 -15.33 -9.67
CA ARG A 271 7.58 -16.54 -8.86
C ARG A 271 8.09 -16.37 -7.44
N TRP A 272 9.16 -15.61 -7.26
CA TRP A 272 9.69 -15.32 -5.93
C TRP A 272 8.68 -14.52 -5.12
N TRP A 273 8.05 -13.49 -5.70
CA TRP A 273 6.98 -12.76 -5.04
C TRP A 273 5.81 -13.65 -4.64
N THR A 274 5.33 -14.50 -5.54
CA THR A 274 4.23 -15.43 -5.25
C THR A 274 4.60 -16.41 -4.14
N ARG A 275 5.83 -16.95 -4.14
CA ARG A 275 6.29 -17.95 -3.17
C ARG A 275 6.52 -17.36 -1.78
N GLU A 276 7.27 -16.26 -1.69
CA GLU A 276 7.71 -15.71 -0.39
C GLU A 276 6.67 -14.77 0.22
N HIS A 277 5.93 -14.04 -0.62
CA HIS A 277 5.08 -12.92 -0.19
C HIS A 277 3.67 -12.99 -0.76
N GLY A 278 3.30 -14.06 -1.49
CA GLY A 278 2.03 -14.13 -2.21
C GLY A 278 0.80 -14.04 -1.32
N ALA A 279 0.88 -14.48 -0.06
CA ALA A 279 -0.23 -14.43 0.89
C ALA A 279 -0.49 -13.02 1.47
N ARG A 280 0.40 -12.05 1.23
CA ARG A 280 0.31 -10.71 1.82
C ARG A 280 -0.71 -9.85 1.09
N THR A 281 -1.54 -9.14 1.83
CA THR A 281 -2.59 -8.28 1.29
C THR A 281 -2.05 -6.88 1.01
N VAL A 282 -2.34 -6.33 -0.17
CA VAL A 282 -1.86 -5.02 -0.63
C VAL A 282 -2.99 -4.22 -1.29
N PRO A 283 -2.92 -2.87 -1.24
CA PRO A 283 -3.86 -2.00 -1.92
C PRO A 283 -3.51 -1.87 -3.40
N LEU A 284 -4.52 -2.00 -4.27
CA LEU A 284 -4.36 -1.91 -5.72
C LEU A 284 -5.31 -0.86 -6.29
N GLU A 285 -4.79 -0.04 -7.19
CA GLU A 285 -5.55 0.72 -8.18
C GLU A 285 -5.68 -0.11 -9.45
N LEU A 286 -6.91 -0.42 -9.85
CA LEU A 286 -7.19 -1.26 -11.02
C LEU A 286 -7.96 -0.48 -12.07
N GLY A 287 -7.61 -0.72 -13.34
CA GLY A 287 -8.13 0.03 -14.48
C GLY A 287 -7.30 1.26 -14.81
N GLU A 288 -7.65 1.92 -15.91
CA GLU A 288 -6.95 3.13 -16.36
C GLU A 288 -7.36 4.34 -15.51
N HIS A 289 -6.36 5.10 -15.06
CA HIS A 289 -6.59 6.31 -14.27
C HIS A 289 -7.41 7.34 -15.07
N GLY A 290 -8.58 7.74 -14.55
CA GLY A 290 -9.51 8.65 -15.24
C GLY A 290 -10.47 7.97 -16.25
N GLY A 291 -10.38 6.65 -16.39
CA GLY A 291 -11.36 5.81 -17.08
C GLY A 291 -12.58 5.48 -16.22
N GLY A 292 -13.68 5.03 -16.84
CA GLY A 292 -14.91 4.68 -16.14
C GLY A 292 -14.85 3.38 -15.29
N GLU A 293 -13.75 2.63 -15.39
CA GLU A 293 -13.55 1.34 -14.70
C GLU A 293 -12.52 1.39 -13.56
N TRP A 294 -11.98 2.58 -13.24
CA TRP A 294 -11.00 2.73 -12.16
C TRP A 294 -11.63 2.39 -10.80
N ARG A 295 -10.94 1.57 -10.02
CA ARG A 295 -11.33 1.23 -8.64
C ARG A 295 -10.12 0.95 -7.77
N GLU A 296 -10.28 1.17 -6.47
CA GLU A 296 -9.36 0.69 -5.44
C GLU A 296 -9.91 -0.61 -4.85
N GLU A 297 -9.04 -1.61 -4.70
CA GLU A 297 -9.37 -2.85 -3.99
C GLU A 297 -8.17 -3.41 -3.23
N LEU A 298 -8.44 -4.26 -2.23
CA LEU A 298 -7.42 -5.05 -1.56
C LEU A 298 -7.36 -6.42 -2.22
N SER A 299 -6.15 -6.86 -2.56
CA SER A 299 -5.89 -8.20 -3.09
C SER A 299 -4.61 -8.78 -2.49
N THR A 300 -4.36 -10.07 -2.71
CA THR A 300 -3.08 -10.65 -2.31
C THR A 300 -2.00 -10.33 -3.34
N LEU A 301 -0.74 -10.25 -2.93
CA LEU A 301 0.38 -10.10 -3.87
C LEU A 301 0.42 -11.26 -4.88
N GLY A 302 0.07 -12.48 -4.46
CA GLY A 302 0.03 -13.64 -5.33
C GLY A 302 -1.02 -13.50 -6.44
N ASP A 303 -2.24 -13.08 -6.07
CA ASP A 303 -3.31 -12.82 -7.03
C ASP A 303 -2.96 -11.66 -7.96
N PHE A 304 -2.35 -10.59 -7.43
CA PHE A 304 -1.90 -9.46 -8.23
C PHE A 304 -0.83 -9.88 -9.25
N VAL A 305 0.15 -10.67 -8.82
CA VAL A 305 1.19 -11.21 -9.70
C VAL A 305 0.57 -12.06 -10.80
N ALA A 306 -0.28 -13.02 -10.43
CA ALA A 306 -0.86 -13.98 -11.38
C ALA A 306 -1.80 -13.30 -12.38
N ALA A 307 -2.66 -12.38 -11.92
CA ALA A 307 -3.69 -11.77 -12.75
C ALA A 307 -3.21 -10.54 -13.54
N TYR A 308 -2.14 -9.87 -13.12
CA TYR A 308 -1.70 -8.58 -13.69
C TYR A 308 -0.23 -8.58 -14.10
N LEU A 309 0.71 -8.76 -13.16
CA LEU A 309 2.14 -8.56 -13.43
C LEU A 309 2.71 -9.62 -14.38
N ALA A 310 2.43 -10.91 -14.15
CA ALA A 310 2.95 -11.99 -14.99
C ALA A 310 2.40 -11.93 -16.43
N PRO A 311 1.09 -11.74 -16.68
CA PRO A 311 0.59 -11.47 -18.02
C PRO A 311 1.23 -10.24 -18.65
N SER A 312 1.40 -9.15 -17.89
CA SER A 312 2.03 -7.94 -18.38
C SER A 312 3.52 -8.11 -18.71
N ALA A 313 4.25 -8.98 -18.02
CA ALA A 313 5.65 -9.26 -18.27
C ALA A 313 5.84 -10.16 -19.51
N ARG A 314 4.85 -11.01 -19.83
CA ARG A 314 4.83 -11.87 -21.01
C ARG A 314 4.34 -11.17 -22.29
N ALA A 315 3.62 -10.06 -22.14
CA ALA A 315 3.07 -9.31 -23.27
C ALA A 315 4.16 -8.96 -24.28
N THR A 316 3.90 -9.23 -25.56
CA THR A 316 4.88 -8.95 -26.61
C THR A 316 4.88 -7.46 -26.96
N ALA A 317 5.99 -7.00 -27.55
CA ALA A 317 6.15 -5.59 -27.85
C ALA A 317 5.07 -5.12 -28.85
N GLY A 318 4.45 -3.98 -28.57
CA GLY A 318 3.32 -3.45 -29.35
C GLY A 318 1.94 -4.03 -29.01
N GLU A 319 1.82 -5.02 -28.13
CA GLU A 319 0.52 -5.43 -27.57
C GLU A 319 0.08 -4.47 -26.47
N ALA A 320 -1.23 -4.14 -26.49
CA ALA A 320 -1.85 -3.40 -25.41
C ALA A 320 -1.84 -4.23 -24.11
N PRO A 321 -1.65 -3.62 -22.93
CA PRO A 321 -1.72 -4.34 -21.67
C PRO A 321 -3.12 -4.93 -21.51
N ALA A 322 -3.21 -6.24 -21.24
CA ALA A 322 -4.49 -6.92 -21.13
C ALA A 322 -5.37 -6.34 -20.00
N ARG A 323 -4.73 -5.93 -18.89
CA ARG A 323 -5.35 -5.24 -17.75
C ARG A 323 -4.32 -4.33 -17.08
N VAL A 324 -4.75 -3.17 -16.62
CA VAL A 324 -3.92 -2.26 -15.83
C VAL A 324 -4.17 -2.53 -14.34
N GLY A 325 -3.08 -2.75 -13.61
CA GLY A 325 -3.11 -2.87 -12.15
C GLY A 325 -1.87 -2.25 -11.54
N TYR A 326 -2.07 -1.50 -10.46
CA TYR A 326 -1.03 -0.68 -9.86
C TYR A 326 -1.11 -0.68 -8.33
N MET A 327 -0.11 -1.23 -7.67
CA MET A 327 0.14 -0.98 -6.26
C MET A 327 0.94 0.31 -6.16
N ALA A 328 0.25 1.42 -5.93
CA ALA A 328 0.84 2.76 -5.86
C ALA A 328 1.03 3.23 -4.41
N GLN A 329 2.16 3.91 -4.15
CA GLN A 329 2.44 4.56 -2.86
C GLN A 329 2.26 3.68 -1.61
N HIS A 330 2.57 2.38 -1.70
CA HIS A 330 2.39 1.48 -0.57
C HIS A 330 3.65 1.38 0.28
N HIS A 331 3.52 1.43 1.60
CA HIS A 331 4.61 1.26 2.57
C HIS A 331 5.02 -0.23 2.69
N LEU A 332 5.29 -0.88 1.55
CA LEU A 332 5.47 -2.33 1.48
C LEU A 332 6.61 -2.83 2.37
N LEU A 333 7.68 -2.05 2.54
CA LEU A 333 8.85 -2.45 3.32
C LEU A 333 8.59 -2.36 4.82
N GLU A 334 7.64 -1.53 5.28
CA GLU A 334 7.17 -1.56 6.67
C GLU A 334 6.32 -2.81 6.92
N GLN A 335 5.50 -3.20 5.93
CA GLN A 335 4.71 -4.43 5.98
C GLN A 335 5.58 -5.69 5.87
N LEU A 336 6.66 -5.63 5.07
CA LEU A 336 7.60 -6.72 4.75
C LEU A 336 9.05 -6.30 5.06
N PRO A 337 9.47 -6.24 6.34
CA PRO A 337 10.79 -5.74 6.72
C PRO A 337 11.96 -6.50 6.09
N SER A 338 11.80 -7.79 5.77
CA SER A 338 12.83 -8.59 5.10
C SER A 338 13.18 -8.11 3.69
N LEU A 339 12.37 -7.24 3.08
CA LEU A 339 12.71 -6.60 1.81
C LEU A 339 13.83 -5.56 1.96
N MET A 340 14.05 -5.03 3.17
CA MET A 340 15.17 -4.12 3.44
C MET A 340 16.53 -4.81 3.27
N ASP A 341 16.60 -6.14 3.40
CA ASP A 341 17.85 -6.91 3.19
C ASP A 341 18.32 -6.89 1.73
N ASP A 342 17.44 -6.52 0.79
CA ASP A 342 17.71 -6.51 -0.65
C ASP A 342 18.09 -5.14 -1.21
N ILE A 343 18.08 -4.10 -0.37
CA ILE A 343 18.33 -2.70 -0.77
C ILE A 343 19.22 -1.97 0.24
N GLU A 344 19.67 -0.79 -0.14
CA GLU A 344 20.35 0.15 0.76
C GLU A 344 19.61 1.48 0.70
N VAL A 345 19.66 2.29 1.77
CA VAL A 345 19.22 3.69 1.66
C VAL A 345 20.27 4.42 0.83
N PRO A 346 19.94 5.00 -0.34
CA PRO A 346 20.94 5.67 -1.17
C PRO A 346 21.64 6.81 -0.43
N ASP A 347 22.95 6.98 -0.62
CA ASP A 347 23.70 8.13 -0.08
C ASP A 347 23.12 9.48 -0.54
N ALA A 348 22.44 9.49 -1.70
CA ALA A 348 21.67 10.63 -2.20
C ALA A 348 20.56 11.07 -1.23
N CYS A 349 20.19 10.24 -0.26
CA CYS A 349 19.23 10.58 0.78
C CYS A 349 19.86 11.30 1.99
N ALA A 350 21.18 11.33 2.14
CA ALA A 350 21.87 11.89 3.31
C ALA A 350 21.75 13.43 3.45
N VAL A 351 21.14 14.07 2.46
CA VAL A 351 20.96 15.51 2.33
C VAL A 351 19.62 15.99 2.92
N GLY A 352 18.71 15.06 3.27
CA GLY A 352 17.49 15.31 4.03
C GLY A 352 17.20 14.20 5.05
N ASP A 353 16.11 14.34 5.79
CA ASP A 353 15.70 13.33 6.77
C ASP A 353 14.76 12.31 6.10
N LEU A 354 15.24 11.07 5.89
CA LEU A 354 14.42 10.03 5.30
C LEU A 354 13.16 9.80 6.15
N SER A 355 12.00 10.13 5.59
CA SER A 355 10.72 10.03 6.26
C SER A 355 9.98 8.74 5.94
N LYS A 356 10.01 8.31 4.67
CA LYS A 356 9.22 7.17 4.16
C LYS A 356 9.88 6.50 2.97
N ILE A 357 9.64 5.20 2.83
CA ILE A 357 9.96 4.43 1.62
C ILE A 357 8.68 3.83 1.07
N ASN A 358 8.28 4.23 -0.14
CA ASN A 358 7.13 3.67 -0.83
C ASN A 358 7.55 2.74 -1.95
N ALA A 359 6.82 1.64 -2.11
CA ALA A 359 6.94 0.72 -3.23
C ALA A 359 5.86 0.98 -4.28
N TRP A 360 6.26 0.79 -5.53
CA TRP A 360 5.43 0.99 -6.71
C TRP A 360 5.54 -0.23 -7.62
N LEU A 361 4.52 -1.08 -7.64
CA LEU A 361 4.49 -2.30 -8.45
C LEU A 361 3.34 -2.19 -9.44
N GLY A 362 3.62 -2.29 -10.74
CA GLY A 362 2.59 -2.06 -11.75
C GLY A 362 2.83 -2.77 -13.05
N THR A 363 1.75 -2.99 -13.79
CA THR A 363 1.81 -3.49 -15.18
C THR A 363 2.44 -2.45 -16.11
N LYS A 364 2.79 -2.88 -17.32
CA LYS A 364 3.00 -2.00 -18.46
C LYS A 364 1.79 -1.07 -18.62
N GLY A 365 2.05 0.18 -18.95
CA GLY A 365 1.03 1.19 -19.21
C GLY A 365 0.41 1.84 -17.98
N THR A 366 0.80 1.47 -16.75
CA THR A 366 0.37 2.22 -15.55
C THR A 366 0.83 3.67 -15.64
N VAL A 367 -0.05 4.58 -15.21
CA VAL A 367 0.18 6.03 -15.26
C VAL A 367 -0.02 6.62 -13.87
N SER A 368 0.94 7.43 -13.45
CA SER A 368 0.74 8.44 -12.41
C SER A 368 0.58 9.80 -13.10
N PRO A 369 -0.61 10.43 -13.03
CA PRO A 369 -0.87 11.72 -13.67
C PRO A 369 0.13 12.80 -13.25
N CYS A 370 0.24 13.85 -14.05
CA CYS A 370 1.15 14.95 -13.74
C CYS A 370 0.77 15.62 -12.41
N HIS A 371 1.67 15.55 -11.43
CA HIS A 371 1.50 16.15 -10.10
C HIS A 371 2.85 16.57 -9.54
N PHE A 372 2.86 17.25 -8.38
CA PHE A 372 4.09 17.50 -7.64
C PHE A 372 3.94 17.09 -6.18
N ASP A 373 5.05 16.75 -5.55
CA ASP A 373 5.11 16.46 -4.12
C ASP A 373 5.66 17.67 -3.34
N SER A 374 5.36 17.72 -2.04
CA SER A 374 5.83 18.80 -1.16
C SER A 374 7.19 18.52 -0.51
N TYR A 375 7.79 17.37 -0.81
CA TYR A 375 9.03 16.83 -0.24
C TYR A 375 10.00 16.48 -1.38
N ASP A 376 11.28 16.36 -1.06
CA ASP A 376 12.27 15.83 -1.99
C ASP A 376 12.13 14.30 -2.09
N ASN A 377 12.50 13.75 -3.23
CA ASN A 377 12.36 12.32 -3.48
C ASN A 377 13.56 11.75 -4.25
N VAL A 378 14.10 10.62 -3.80
CA VAL A 378 14.97 9.78 -4.62
C VAL A 378 14.13 8.62 -5.14
N PHE A 379 13.78 8.66 -6.43
CA PHE A 379 12.98 7.63 -7.09
C PHE A 379 13.90 6.62 -7.78
N VAL A 380 13.95 5.39 -7.27
CA VAL A 380 14.81 4.31 -7.76
C VAL A 380 14.00 3.32 -8.60
N GLN A 381 14.43 3.08 -9.82
CA GLN A 381 13.85 2.05 -10.69
C GLN A 381 14.52 0.71 -10.38
N VAL A 382 13.78 -0.24 -9.81
CA VAL A 382 14.34 -1.55 -9.40
C VAL A 382 14.23 -2.57 -10.52
N CYS A 383 13.04 -2.74 -11.10
CA CYS A 383 12.77 -3.68 -12.19
C CYS A 383 11.96 -3.01 -13.30
N GLY A 384 12.20 -3.36 -14.56
CA GLY A 384 11.51 -2.77 -15.70
C GLY A 384 11.86 -1.29 -15.94
N PHE A 385 11.09 -0.65 -16.82
CA PHE A 385 11.39 0.68 -17.33
C PHE A 385 10.23 1.65 -17.09
N LYS A 386 10.56 2.90 -16.72
CA LYS A 386 9.60 3.99 -16.57
C LYS A 386 10.04 5.21 -17.37
N HIS A 387 9.09 5.78 -18.10
CA HIS A 387 9.19 7.11 -18.69
C HIS A 387 8.62 8.12 -17.70
N MET A 388 9.36 9.19 -17.46
CA MET A 388 8.90 10.31 -16.66
C MET A 388 9.02 11.61 -17.45
N ARG A 389 8.02 12.49 -17.29
CA ARG A 389 8.07 13.84 -17.81
C ARG A 389 8.07 14.83 -16.66
N LEU A 390 9.08 15.68 -16.61
CA LEU A 390 9.33 16.59 -15.49
C LEU A 390 9.18 18.05 -15.92
N TYR A 391 8.56 18.86 -15.08
CA TYR A 391 8.52 20.31 -15.24
C TYR A 391 8.95 21.00 -13.94
N PRO A 392 9.88 21.97 -13.99
CA PRO A 392 10.29 22.68 -12.79
C PRO A 392 9.11 23.49 -12.23
N SER A 393 9.16 23.77 -10.92
CA SER A 393 8.09 24.49 -10.20
C SER A 393 7.72 25.84 -10.83
N SER A 394 8.67 26.49 -11.51
CA SER A 394 8.47 27.73 -12.28
C SER A 394 7.44 27.60 -13.43
N GLN A 395 7.16 26.38 -13.89
CA GLN A 395 6.20 26.09 -14.95
C GLN A 395 4.76 25.90 -14.46
N SER A 396 4.51 25.95 -13.15
CA SER A 396 3.20 25.66 -12.54
C SER A 396 2.02 26.40 -13.21
N LYS A 397 2.24 27.63 -13.70
CA LYS A 397 1.21 28.43 -14.37
C LYS A 397 0.73 27.85 -15.71
N TYR A 398 1.53 26.98 -16.33
CA TYR A 398 1.21 26.30 -17.59
C TYR A 398 0.54 24.93 -17.39
N LEU A 399 0.49 24.43 -16.14
CA LEU A 399 0.08 23.06 -15.81
C LEU A 399 -1.32 22.98 -15.19
N TYR A 400 -2.10 24.06 -15.21
CA TYR A 400 -3.53 24.04 -14.85
C TYR A 400 -3.84 23.24 -13.58
N ARG A 401 -3.22 23.63 -12.47
CA ARG A 401 -3.35 22.98 -11.17
C ARG A 401 -4.82 22.88 -10.73
N CYS A 402 -5.28 21.66 -10.46
CA CYS A 402 -6.63 21.39 -9.97
C CYS A 402 -6.87 22.10 -8.62
N LYS A 403 -7.98 22.84 -8.50
CA LYS A 403 -8.39 23.46 -7.23
C LYS A 403 -9.42 22.56 -6.53
N GLY A 404 -8.97 21.42 -6.01
CA GLY A 404 -9.83 20.44 -5.33
C GLY A 404 -9.45 19.01 -5.71
N GLY A 405 -9.71 18.06 -4.81
CA GLY A 405 -9.42 16.65 -5.03
C GLY A 405 -10.09 16.14 -6.30
N TRP A 406 -9.38 15.30 -7.05
CA TRP A 406 -9.87 14.62 -8.24
C TRP A 406 -11.05 13.72 -7.85
N LYS A 407 -12.28 14.17 -8.10
CA LYS A 407 -13.50 13.34 -7.98
C LYS A 407 -14.09 13.10 -9.36
N GLY A 408 -13.37 12.40 -10.24
CA GLY A 408 -13.92 11.63 -11.38
C GLY A 408 -15.02 12.25 -12.27
N GLN A 409 -15.21 13.58 -12.29
CA GLN A 409 -16.27 14.23 -13.04
C GLN A 409 -15.65 15.16 -14.08
N ARG A 410 -15.84 14.78 -15.34
CA ARG A 410 -15.66 15.65 -16.51
C ARG A 410 -16.71 16.75 -16.48
N ALA A 411 -16.46 17.81 -15.71
CA ALA A 411 -17.09 19.11 -15.90
C ALA A 411 -16.24 20.18 -15.23
N TRP A 412 -15.89 21.22 -15.99
CA TRP A 412 -15.27 22.41 -15.44
C TRP A 412 -16.25 23.12 -14.51
N PRO A 413 -15.87 23.47 -13.27
CA PRO A 413 -16.77 24.16 -12.35
C PRO A 413 -17.17 25.52 -12.93
N SER A 414 -18.47 25.80 -12.91
CA SER A 414 -19.04 27.07 -13.31
C SER A 414 -18.43 28.25 -12.53
N PRO A 415 -18.47 29.49 -13.05
CA PRO A 415 -17.99 30.66 -12.33
C PRO A 415 -18.58 30.83 -10.91
N GLU A 416 -19.80 30.35 -10.67
CA GLU A 416 -20.43 30.34 -9.34
C GLU A 416 -19.81 29.29 -8.39
N GLU A 417 -19.51 28.10 -8.89
CA GLU A 417 -18.82 27.04 -8.11
C GLU A 417 -17.40 27.47 -7.75
N GLN A 418 -16.74 28.22 -8.64
CA GLN A 418 -15.43 28.83 -8.37
C GLN A 418 -15.49 29.88 -7.26
N ALA A 419 -16.56 30.69 -7.19
CA ALA A 419 -16.76 31.67 -6.13
C ALA A 419 -17.08 31.00 -4.77
N LYS A 420 -17.81 29.88 -4.78
CA LYS A 420 -18.19 29.12 -3.59
C LYS A 420 -17.00 28.39 -2.95
N ALA A 421 -16.12 27.82 -3.78
CA ALA A 421 -14.89 27.16 -3.33
C ALA A 421 -13.89 28.14 -2.69
N ALA A 422 -13.89 29.41 -3.11
CA ALA A 422 -13.09 30.46 -2.47
C ALA A 422 -13.57 30.82 -1.05
N ALA A 423 -14.83 30.50 -0.72
CA ALA A 423 -15.43 30.81 0.59
C ALA A 423 -15.36 29.66 1.60
N GLN A 424 -15.08 28.42 1.17
CA GLN A 424 -15.18 27.22 2.00
C GLN A 424 -13.81 26.56 2.21
N GLY A 425 -13.02 27.12 3.13
CA GLY A 425 -11.75 26.52 3.56
C GLY A 425 -11.96 25.22 4.34
N GLY A 426 -11.87 24.04 3.69
CA GLY A 426 -11.97 22.73 4.37
C GLY A 426 -11.40 21.56 3.57
N ALA A 427 -10.66 20.65 4.21
CA ALA A 427 -9.62 19.73 3.69
C ALA A 427 -10.06 18.60 2.72
N ALA A 428 -9.32 18.40 1.61
CA ALA A 428 -9.29 17.19 0.76
C ALA A 428 -8.13 17.27 -0.28
N ARG A 429 -7.07 16.45 -0.14
CA ARG A 429 -5.88 16.29 -1.05
C ARG A 429 -5.60 17.48 -2.00
N LYS A 430 -5.36 18.65 -1.40
CA LYS A 430 -5.58 19.96 -2.02
C LYS A 430 -4.43 20.41 -2.94
N GLY A 431 -4.62 20.30 -4.26
CA GLY A 431 -4.01 21.22 -5.22
C GLY A 431 -2.62 20.92 -5.75
N THR A 432 -2.23 19.65 -5.89
CA THR A 432 -0.90 19.27 -6.42
C THR A 432 -0.94 18.55 -7.77
N ILE A 433 -2.12 18.23 -8.30
CA ILE A 433 -2.33 17.52 -9.58
C ILE A 433 -2.66 18.51 -10.70
N SER A 434 -2.19 18.23 -11.91
CA SER A 434 -2.48 18.96 -13.14
C SER A 434 -3.80 18.50 -13.75
N ALA A 435 -4.60 19.43 -14.26
CA ALA A 435 -5.77 19.08 -15.07
C ALA A 435 -5.40 18.61 -16.48
N VAL A 436 -4.14 18.78 -16.90
CA VAL A 436 -3.67 18.45 -18.24
C VAL A 436 -3.23 17.00 -18.30
N ASP A 437 -3.79 16.24 -19.24
CA ASP A 437 -3.14 15.03 -19.74
C ASP A 437 -1.90 15.46 -20.53
N VAL A 438 -0.72 15.31 -19.93
CA VAL A 438 0.52 15.82 -20.52
C VAL A 438 0.93 15.04 -21.76
N GLU A 439 0.49 13.79 -21.92
CA GLU A 439 0.81 12.98 -23.09
C GLU A 439 -0.11 13.27 -24.27
N ALA A 440 -1.36 13.65 -24.00
CA ALA A 440 -2.35 14.05 -24.99
C ALA A 440 -3.05 15.37 -24.59
N PRO A 441 -2.34 16.51 -24.60
CA PRO A 441 -2.88 17.76 -24.08
C PRO A 441 -3.99 18.32 -24.98
N ASP A 442 -5.15 18.60 -24.39
CA ASP A 442 -6.20 19.41 -25.02
C ASP A 442 -5.78 20.89 -24.98
N LEU A 443 -5.19 21.38 -26.07
CA LEU A 443 -4.72 22.76 -26.18
C LEU A 443 -5.85 23.78 -26.42
N GLU A 444 -7.05 23.34 -26.77
CA GLU A 444 -8.21 24.23 -26.80
C GLU A 444 -8.66 24.55 -25.37
N MET A 445 -8.69 23.54 -24.51
CA MET A 445 -9.01 23.70 -23.09
C MET A 445 -7.85 24.27 -22.26
N PHE A 446 -6.62 23.88 -22.58
CA PHE A 446 -5.40 24.22 -21.83
C PHE A 446 -4.33 24.93 -22.69
N PRO A 447 -4.65 26.07 -23.33
CA PRO A 447 -3.78 26.71 -24.32
C PRO A 447 -2.41 27.16 -23.77
N LEU A 448 -2.30 27.46 -22.48
CA LEU A 448 -1.03 27.84 -21.84
C LEU A 448 -0.04 26.67 -21.78
N PHE A 449 -0.51 25.42 -21.83
CA PHE A 449 0.35 24.24 -21.74
C PHE A 449 1.32 24.15 -22.93
N ALA A 450 0.94 24.68 -24.10
CA ALA A 450 1.82 24.77 -25.26
C ALA A 450 3.13 25.54 -25.00
N GLN A 451 3.20 26.32 -23.92
CA GLN A 451 4.40 27.07 -23.51
C GLN A 451 5.21 26.38 -22.40
N ALA A 452 4.72 25.26 -21.85
CA ALA A 452 5.37 24.56 -20.77
C ALA A 452 6.71 23.97 -21.24
N LYS A 453 7.78 24.23 -20.50
CA LYS A 453 9.12 23.68 -20.76
C LYS A 453 9.43 22.61 -19.73
N GLY A 454 9.74 21.41 -20.19
CA GLY A 454 10.09 20.29 -19.34
C GLY A 454 11.23 19.47 -19.90
N VAL A 455 11.51 18.35 -19.24
CA VAL A 455 12.47 17.33 -19.66
C VAL A 455 11.82 15.95 -19.60
N ASP A 456 12.26 15.06 -20.47
CA ASP A 456 11.90 13.65 -20.41
C ASP A 456 13.02 12.82 -19.77
N VAL A 457 12.63 11.74 -19.09
CA VAL A 457 13.50 10.79 -18.41
C VAL A 457 13.08 9.37 -18.75
N LEU A 458 14.03 8.53 -19.13
CA LEU A 458 13.84 7.07 -19.15
C LEU A 458 14.73 6.47 -18.06
N LEU A 459 14.09 5.85 -17.07
CA LEU A 459 14.76 5.12 -16.00
C LEU A 459 14.82 3.63 -16.35
N ALA A 460 16.03 3.08 -16.37
CA ALA A 460 16.31 1.65 -16.50
C ALA A 460 16.50 0.99 -15.13
N PRO A 461 16.46 -0.34 -15.02
CA PRO A 461 16.75 -1.05 -13.77
C PRO A 461 18.10 -0.62 -13.17
N GLY A 462 18.08 -0.18 -11.91
CA GLY A 462 19.22 0.33 -11.16
C GLY A 462 19.40 1.85 -11.23
N ASP A 463 18.73 2.56 -12.15
CA ASP A 463 18.79 4.03 -12.18
C ASP A 463 17.99 4.65 -11.03
N ALA A 464 18.43 5.83 -10.61
CA ALA A 464 17.66 6.65 -9.67
C ALA A 464 17.51 8.08 -10.19
N LEU A 465 16.42 8.74 -9.81
CA LEU A 465 16.13 10.14 -10.11
C LEU A 465 16.04 10.90 -8.80
N TYR A 466 16.89 11.92 -8.63
CA TYR A 466 16.61 12.97 -7.65
C TYR A 466 15.52 13.86 -8.21
N LEU A 467 14.41 13.94 -7.49
CA LEU A 467 13.22 14.69 -7.83
C LEU A 467 12.98 15.75 -6.75
N PRO A 468 13.30 17.02 -7.03
CA PRO A 468 13.16 18.09 -6.07
C PRO A 468 11.71 18.32 -5.65
N ALA A 469 11.51 18.78 -4.42
CA ALA A 469 10.22 19.22 -3.94
C ALA A 469 9.56 20.20 -4.92
N ARG A 470 8.26 20.00 -5.18
CA ARG A 470 7.43 20.79 -6.10
C ARG A 470 7.81 20.68 -7.58
N CYS A 471 8.73 19.79 -7.95
CA CYS A 471 8.92 19.42 -9.34
C CYS A 471 7.71 18.61 -9.81
N TRP A 472 7.05 19.11 -10.86
CA TRP A 472 5.93 18.41 -11.47
C TRP A 472 6.45 17.22 -12.24
N HIS A 473 5.81 16.08 -12.08
CA HIS A 473 6.21 14.84 -12.70
C HIS A 473 4.99 14.03 -13.11
N HIS A 474 5.04 13.51 -14.33
CA HIS A 474 4.16 12.48 -14.86
C HIS A 474 4.97 11.22 -15.06
N VAL A 475 4.40 10.04 -14.79
CA VAL A 475 5.11 8.76 -14.86
C VAL A 475 4.29 7.74 -15.63
N ARG A 476 4.90 7.07 -16.60
CA ARG A 476 4.34 5.93 -17.33
C ARG A 476 5.28 4.73 -17.26
N ALA A 477 4.75 3.57 -16.91
CA ALA A 477 5.50 2.32 -16.99
C ALA A 477 5.57 1.81 -18.44
N CYS A 478 6.78 1.66 -18.98
CA CYS A 478 7.03 1.13 -20.33
C CYS A 478 6.95 -0.40 -20.36
N THR A 479 7.22 -1.05 -19.24
CA THR A 479 7.10 -2.50 -19.01
C THR A 479 6.36 -2.75 -17.70
N ALA A 480 6.06 -4.01 -17.35
CA ALA A 480 5.84 -4.35 -15.95
C ALA A 480 7.03 -3.81 -15.13
N SER A 481 6.77 -3.22 -13.95
CA SER A 481 7.79 -2.46 -13.25
C SER A 481 7.66 -2.51 -11.73
N ILE A 482 8.82 -2.36 -11.08
CA ILE A 482 8.97 -2.21 -9.63
C ILE A 482 9.89 -1.02 -9.39
N SER A 483 9.44 -0.06 -8.57
CA SER A 483 10.22 1.11 -8.19
C SER A 483 10.09 1.37 -6.69
N LEU A 484 11.07 2.06 -6.12
CA LEU A 484 11.03 2.56 -4.74
C LEU A 484 11.17 4.08 -4.76
N SER A 485 10.44 4.78 -3.89
CA SER A 485 10.63 6.22 -3.65
C SER A 485 11.03 6.47 -2.21
N PHE A 486 12.10 7.23 -2.03
CA PHE A 486 12.66 7.59 -0.73
C PHE A 486 12.38 9.07 -0.48
N HIS A 487 11.43 9.36 0.43
CA HIS A 487 10.93 10.72 0.66
C HIS A 487 11.75 11.42 1.76
N MET A 488 12.15 12.66 1.52
CA MET A 488 13.01 13.46 2.41
C MET A 488 12.41 14.80 2.80
#